data_AF-A0A3M1FNT9-F1
#
_entry.id   AF-A0A3M1FNT9-F1
#
_cell.length_a   1.000
_cell.length_b   1.000
_cell.length_c   1.000
_cell.angle_alpha   90.00
_cell.angle_beta   90.00
_cell.angle_gamma   90.00
#
_symmetry.space_group_name_H-M   'P 1'
#
loop_
_entity.id
_entity.type
_entity.pdbx_description
1 polymer ?
#
loop_
_entity_poly.entity_id
_entity_poly.type
_entity_poly.pdbx_seq_one_letter_code
_entity_poly.pdbx_strand_id
1 'polypeptide(L)' 'LKENSPSCGVHRVHDGSFTHTRVAGQGVTARLLERHGIAVFSEDELDLAARGLAELDGEI' A
#
# COMPACT_ATOMS: atom_id res chain seq x y z
N LEU A 1 -0.39 -3.85 3.31
CA LEU A 1 -1.50 -2.99 3.75
C LEU A 1 -2.76 -3.36 2.96
N LYS A 2 -3.95 -3.26 3.56
CA LYS A 2 -5.21 -3.69 2.92
C LYS A 2 -5.61 -2.78 1.75
N GLU A 3 -5.67 -3.34 0.54
CA GLU A 3 -6.01 -2.62 -0.68
C GLU A 3 -7.46 -2.11 -0.67
N ASN A 4 -7.70 -0.99 -1.36
CA ASN A 4 -8.98 -0.27 -1.50
C ASN A 4 -9.44 0.51 -0.25
N SER A 5 -8.77 0.34 0.88
CA SER A 5 -9.09 1.08 2.11
C SER A 5 -8.73 2.57 1.96
N PRO A 6 -9.59 3.52 2.41
CA PRO A 6 -9.26 4.95 2.40
C PRO A 6 -8.06 5.31 3.29
N SER A 7 -7.67 4.43 4.21
CA SER A 7 -6.47 4.59 5.03
C SER A 7 -5.29 3.78 4.52
N CYS A 8 -5.53 2.53 4.12
CA CYS A 8 -4.48 1.54 3.88
C CYS A 8 -4.26 1.18 2.40
N GLY A 9 -5.10 1.65 1.48
CA GLY A 9 -4.97 1.36 0.05
C GLY A 9 -3.63 1.85 -0.48
N VAL A 10 -2.97 1.01 -1.27
CA VAL A 10 -1.63 1.28 -1.80
C VAL A 10 -1.72 1.80 -3.23
N HIS A 11 -2.58 1.19 -4.06
CA HIS A 11 -2.75 1.63 -5.45
C HIS A 11 -4.11 2.24 -5.71
N ARG A 12 -5.14 1.79 -4.96
CA ARG A 12 -6.53 2.21 -5.17
C ARG A 12 -7.24 2.45 -3.84
N VAL A 13 -8.22 3.34 -3.88
CA VAL A 13 -9.11 3.65 -2.74
C VAL A 13 -10.55 3.81 -3.21
N HIS A 14 -11.50 3.62 -2.30
CA HIS A 14 -12.89 4.02 -2.55
C HIS A 14 -13.01 5.53 -2.75
N ASP A 15 -13.83 5.95 -3.70
CA ASP A 15 -13.99 7.36 -4.10
C ASP A 15 -14.87 8.20 -3.16
N GLY A 16 -15.42 7.59 -2.10
CA GLY A 16 -16.29 8.27 -1.13
C GLY A 16 -17.73 8.50 -1.60
N SER A 17 -18.10 8.07 -2.82
CA SER A 17 -19.47 8.20 -3.34
C SER A 17 -20.45 7.13 -2.83
N PHE A 18 -19.96 6.15 -2.05
CA PHE A 18 -20.71 4.98 -1.59
C PHE A 18 -21.31 4.12 -2.73
N THR A 19 -20.76 4.19 -3.93
CA THR A 19 -21.16 3.38 -5.09
C THR A 19 -20.30 2.12 -5.29
N HIS A 20 -19.45 1.78 -4.31
CA HIS A 20 -18.36 0.79 -4.44
C HIS A 20 -17.34 1.09 -5.56
N THR A 21 -17.39 2.30 -6.12
CA THR A 21 -16.40 2.76 -7.08
C THR A 21 -15.04 2.94 -6.42
N ARG A 22 -14.01 2.59 -7.17
CA ARG A 22 -12.61 2.58 -6.73
C ARG A 22 -11.78 3.34 -7.74
N VAL A 23 -11.01 4.30 -7.27
CA VAL A 23 -10.16 5.17 -8.09
C VAL A 23 -8.68 4.90 -7.79
N ALA A 24 -7.81 5.24 -8.75
CA ALA A 24 -6.38 5.23 -8.50
C ALA A 24 -6.05 6.26 -7.40
N GLY A 25 -5.22 5.86 -6.43
CA GLY A 25 -4.87 6.69 -5.30
C GLY A 25 -4.46 5.89 -4.08
N GLN A 26 -3.88 6.59 -3.11
CA GLN A 26 -3.36 6.01 -1.88
C GLN A 26 -4.18 6.43 -0.67
N GLY A 27 -4.33 5.50 0.27
CA GLY A 27 -4.90 5.77 1.57
C GLY A 27 -4.00 6.68 2.41
N VAL A 28 -4.60 7.39 3.36
CA VAL A 28 -3.87 8.41 4.15
C VAL A 28 -2.71 7.83 4.97
N THR A 29 -2.85 6.62 5.49
CA THR A 29 -1.79 5.92 6.23
C THR A 29 -0.68 5.46 5.29
N ALA A 30 -1.04 4.83 4.16
CA ALA A 30 -0.06 4.39 3.16
C ALA A 30 0.81 5.55 2.67
N ARG A 31 0.17 6.67 2.30
CA ARG A 31 0.87 7.90 1.88
C ARG A 31 1.77 8.50 2.96
N LEU A 32 1.36 8.46 4.23
CA LEU A 32 2.19 9.01 5.31
C LEU A 32 3.45 8.16 5.51
N LEU A 33 3.32 6.83 5.53
CA LEU A 33 4.44 5.91 5.69
C LEU A 33 5.48 6.11 4.57
N GLU A 34 5.05 6.15 3.31
CA GLU A 34 5.95 6.37 2.18
C GLU A 34 6.68 7.71 2.25
N ARG A 35 6.00 8.79 2.64
CA ARG A 35 6.63 10.11 2.84
C ARG A 35 7.73 10.09 3.90
N HIS A 36 7.67 9.14 4.83
CA HIS A 36 8.69 8.93 5.86
C HIS A 36 9.70 7.83 5.48
N GLY A 37 9.73 7.40 4.21
CA GLY A 37 10.70 6.42 3.71
C GLY A 37 10.39 4.97 4.10
N ILE A 38 9.17 4.70 4.59
CA ILE A 38 8.73 3.34 4.88
C ILE A 38 8.06 2.78 3.62
N ALA A 39 8.63 1.71 3.08
CA ALA A 39 8.04 1.00 1.94
C ALA A 39 6.67 0.40 2.34
N VAL A 40 5.68 0.56 1.46
CA VAL A 40 4.34 -0.02 1.64
C VAL A 40 4.02 -0.91 0.45
N PHE A 41 3.37 -2.03 0.73
CA PHE A 41 2.96 -3.04 -0.24
C PHE A 41 1.51 -3.40 0.02
N SER A 42 0.72 -3.71 -1.01
CA SER A 42 -0.63 -4.26 -0.84
C SER A 42 -0.57 -5.74 -0.44
N GLU A 43 -1.69 -6.35 -0.05
CA GLU A 43 -1.74 -7.81 0.14
C GLU A 43 -1.57 -8.61 -1.15
N ASP A 44 -1.67 -7.97 -2.32
CA ASP A 44 -1.44 -8.59 -3.63
C ASP A 44 0.06 -8.55 -4.03
N GLU A 45 0.91 -7.88 -3.23
CA GLU A 45 2.33 -7.63 -3.51
C GLU A 45 3.27 -8.36 -2.53
N LEU A 46 2.86 -9.52 -2.03
CA LEU A 46 3.62 -10.27 -1.02
C LEU A 46 5.03 -10.63 -1.48
N ASP A 47 5.22 -10.96 -2.76
CA ASP A 47 6.55 -11.27 -3.31
C ASP A 47 7.49 -10.05 -3.26
N LEU A 48 6.96 -8.84 -3.51
CA LEU A 48 7.75 -7.60 -3.39
C LEU A 48 8.06 -7.28 -1.93
N ALA A 49 7.10 -7.48 -1.03
CA ALA A 49 7.32 -7.30 0.40
C ALA A 49 8.38 -8.26 0.95
N ALA A 50 8.35 -9.53 0.54
CA ALA A 50 9.33 -10.55 0.92
C ALA A 50 10.73 -10.18 0.40
N ARG A 51 10.83 -9.71 -0.84
CA ARG A 51 12.10 -9.22 -1.40
C ARG A 51 12.64 -8.01 -0.66
N GLY A 52 11.79 -7.02 -0.38
CA GLY A 52 12.21 -5.83 0.36
C GLY A 52 12.70 -6.18 1.76
N LEU A 53 12.12 -7.19 2.41
CA LEU A 53 12.62 -7.71 3.68
C LEU A 53 14.01 -8.34 3.52
N ALA A 54 14.18 -9.24 2.56
CA ALA A 54 15.47 -9.90 2.31
C ALA A 54 16.59 -8.90 1.97
N GLU A 55 16.28 -7.82 1.22
CA GLU A 55 17.22 -6.73 0.94
C GLU A 55 17.64 -5.96 2.21
N LEU A 56 16.71 -5.73 3.14
CA LEU A 56 17.02 -5.07 4.42
C LEU A 56 17.83 -5.97 5.36
N ASP A 57 17.60 -7.28 5.30
CA ASP A 57 18.32 -8.28 6.08
C ASP A 57 19.70 -8.62 5.47
N GLY A 58 19.99 -8.14 4.25
CA GLY A 58 21.26 -8.37 3.55
C GLY A 58 21.39 -9.77 2.95
N GLU A 59 20.27 -10.41 2.66
CA GLU A 59 20.19 -11.77 2.09
C GLU A 59 20.21 -11.79 0.55
N ILE A 60 20.20 -10.61 -0.08
CA ILE A 60 20.24 -10.40 -1.54
C ILE A 60 21.23 -9.28 -1.88
#